data_AF-A0A6P1M8U2-F1
#
_entry.id   AF-A0A6P1M8U2-F1
#
_cell.length_a   1.000
_cell.length_b   1.000
_cell.length_c   1.000
_cell.angle_alpha   90.00
_cell.angle_beta   90.00
_cell.angle_gamma   90.00
#
_symmetry.space_group_name_H-M   'P 1'
#
loop_
_entity.id
_entity.type
_entity.pdbx_description
1 polymer ?
#
loop_
_entity_poly.entity_id
_entity_poly.type
_entity_poly.pdbx_seq_one_letter_code
_entity_poly.pdbx_strand_id
1 'polypeptide(L)'
;MKKILLSVITLSILLTGCTGPFVLTKKVHTWQTSFEDKWVDEVAFLGCIILPVYSLSTLADGLIFNSVEFWTGENPMDSVEAPSGNEMCLRSVAAQM
;
A
#
# COMPACT_ATOMS: atom_id res chain seq x y z
N MET A 1 30.59 -2.54 -14.85
CA MET A 1 30.29 -3.31 -13.61
C MET A 1 30.08 -2.41 -12.38
N LYS A 2 30.93 -1.40 -12.11
CA LYS A 2 30.76 -0.46 -10.97
C LYS A 2 29.42 0.29 -10.91
N LYS A 3 28.86 0.68 -12.07
CA LYS A 3 27.59 1.44 -12.14
C LYS A 3 26.36 0.60 -11.75
N ILE A 4 26.39 -0.70 -12.06
CA ILE A 4 25.33 -1.66 -11.69
C ILE A 4 25.37 -1.89 -10.19
N LEU A 5 26.58 -2.01 -9.62
CA LEU A 5 26.75 -2.17 -8.16
C LEU A 5 26.18 -0.98 -7.39
N LEU A 6 26.40 0.26 -7.85
CA LEU A 6 25.80 1.45 -7.23
C LEU A 6 24.27 1.42 -7.27
N SER A 7 23.69 1.07 -8.41
CA SER A 7 22.22 0.97 -8.57
C SER A 7 21.59 -0.09 -7.66
N VAL A 8 22.25 -1.23 -7.50
CA VAL A 8 21.76 -2.31 -6.64
C VAL A 8 21.86 -1.93 -5.17
N ILE A 9 22.94 -1.24 -4.75
CA ILE A 9 23.10 -0.78 -3.36
C ILE A 9 22.05 0.28 -3.00
N THR A 10 21.77 1.25 -3.89
CA THR A 10 20.71 2.23 -3.65
C THR A 10 19.34 1.56 -3.58
N LEU A 11 19.08 0.55 -4.41
CA LEU A 11 17.84 -0.22 -4.37
C LEU A 11 17.69 -1.03 -3.08
N SER A 12 18.78 -1.64 -2.59
CA SER A 12 18.78 -2.40 -1.33
C SER A 12 18.52 -1.53 -0.10
N ILE A 13 18.96 -0.27 -0.10
CA ILE A 13 18.67 0.69 0.98
C ILE A 13 17.19 1.10 0.99
N LEU A 14 16.55 1.15 -0.19
CA LEU A 14 15.10 1.37 -0.29
C LEU A 14 14.28 0.15 0.19
N LEU A 15 14.87 -1.05 0.19
CA LEU A 15 14.21 -2.31 0.55
C LEU A 15 14.39 -2.74 2.01
N THR A 16 15.29 -2.09 2.79
CA THR A 16 15.60 -2.46 4.19
C THR A 16 15.19 -1.43 5.24
N GLY A 17 14.43 -0.40 4.89
CA GLY A 17 13.73 0.40 5.88
C GLY A 17 12.75 -0.50 6.65
N CYS A 18 12.74 -0.44 7.98
CA CYS A 18 11.65 -1.00 8.79
C CYS A 18 10.35 -0.43 8.20
N THR A 19 9.63 -1.23 7.42
CA THR A 19 8.60 -0.70 6.53
C THR A 19 7.48 -0.11 7.36
N GLY A 20 7.33 1.21 7.30
CA GLY A 20 6.22 1.91 7.95
C GLY A 20 4.88 1.35 7.48
N PRO A 21 3.80 1.60 8.25
CA PRO A 21 2.50 1.07 7.92
C PRO A 21 2.09 1.66 6.56
N PHE A 22 2.02 0.82 5.53
CA PHE A 22 1.53 1.20 4.19
C PHE A 22 0.02 1.50 4.22
N VAL A 23 -0.36 2.54 4.97
CA VAL A 23 -1.74 2.85 5.32
C VAL A 23 -2.51 3.24 4.06
N LEU A 24 -1.97 4.10 3.19
CA LEU A 24 -2.67 4.49 1.96
C LEU A 24 -2.93 3.28 1.05
N THR A 25 -1.91 2.44 0.86
CA THR A 25 -1.99 1.26 -0.02
C THR A 25 -3.03 0.26 0.49
N LYS A 26 -3.09 0.03 1.81
CA LYS A 26 -4.13 -0.80 2.42
C LYS A 26 -5.53 -0.20 2.21
N LYS A 27 -5.69 1.12 2.30
CA LYS A 27 -6.98 1.78 2.06
C LYS A 27 -7.46 1.63 0.63
N VAL A 28 -6.57 1.78 -0.34
CA VAL A 28 -6.89 1.54 -1.75
C VAL A 28 -7.34 0.09 -1.96
N HIS A 29 -6.67 -0.86 -1.32
CA HIS A 29 -7.05 -2.26 -1.41
C HIS A 29 -8.41 -2.57 -0.75
N THR A 30 -8.69 -1.97 0.41
CA THR A 30 -10.00 -2.09 1.07
C THR A 30 -11.11 -1.47 0.23
N TRP A 31 -10.84 -0.33 -0.43
CA TRP A 31 -11.81 0.26 -1.34
C TRP A 31 -12.11 -0.64 -2.54
N GLN A 32 -11.07 -1.21 -3.16
CA GLN A 32 -11.24 -2.17 -4.27
C GLN A 32 -12.10 -3.36 -3.83
N THR A 33 -11.80 -3.95 -2.68
CA THR A 33 -12.51 -5.14 -2.15
C THR A 33 -13.80 -4.81 -1.39
N SER A 34 -14.29 -3.56 -1.48
CA SER A 34 -15.52 -3.15 -0.80
C SER A 34 -16.79 -3.60 -1.53
N PHE A 35 -16.68 -3.96 -2.82
CA PHE A 35 -17.82 -4.37 -3.64
C PHE A 35 -18.22 -5.83 -3.35
N GLU A 36 -19.53 -6.09 -3.23
CA GLU A 36 -20.06 -7.45 -3.04
C GLU A 36 -20.03 -8.29 -4.33
N ASP A 37 -20.12 -7.62 -5.49
CA ASP A 37 -20.09 -8.26 -6.80
C ASP A 37 -18.65 -8.54 -7.27
N LYS A 38 -18.31 -9.83 -7.41
CA LYS A 38 -16.98 -10.29 -7.87
C LYS A 38 -16.51 -9.68 -9.20
N TRP A 39 -17.44 -9.35 -10.10
CA TRP A 39 -17.12 -8.75 -11.39
C TRP A 39 -16.76 -7.27 -11.28
N VAL A 40 -17.37 -6.56 -10.32
CA VAL A 40 -17.06 -5.16 -10.05
C VAL A 40 -15.69 -5.06 -9.37
N ASP A 41 -15.40 -5.98 -8.43
CA ASP A 41 -14.10 -6.09 -7.79
C ASP A 41 -12.97 -6.35 -8.80
N GLU A 42 -13.15 -7.31 -9.71
CA GLU A 42 -12.17 -7.61 -10.77
C GLU A 42 -11.96 -6.43 -11.74
N VAL A 43 -13.04 -5.75 -12.14
CA VAL A 43 -12.94 -4.56 -13.01
C VAL A 43 -12.22 -3.42 -12.29
N ALA A 44 -12.51 -3.19 -11.01
CA ALA A 44 -11.81 -2.20 -10.20
C ALA A 44 -10.32 -2.56 -10.05
N PHE A 45 -10.00 -3.83 -9.83
CA PHE A 45 -8.63 -4.33 -9.78
C PHE A 45 -7.88 -4.09 -11.09
N LEU A 46 -8.48 -4.44 -12.23
CA LEU A 46 -7.90 -4.19 -13.56
C LEU A 46 -7.71 -2.69 -13.82
N GLY A 47 -8.67 -1.86 -13.40
CA GLY A 47 -8.55 -0.40 -13.45
C GLY A 47 -7.36 0.13 -12.65
N CYS A 48 -7.17 -0.38 -11.43
CA CYS A 48 -6.03 -0.04 -10.56
C CYS A 48 -4.68 -0.47 -11.16
N ILE A 49 -4.64 -1.56 -11.92
CA ILE A 49 -3.43 -2.01 -12.65
C ILE A 49 -3.15 -1.09 -13.85
N ILE A 50 -4.17 -0.74 -14.64
CA ILE A 50 -4.01 0.10 -15.84
C ILE A 50 -3.59 1.53 -15.46
N LEU A 51 -4.12 2.08 -14.35
CA LEU A 51 -3.88 3.45 -13.87
C LEU A 51 -2.80 3.54 -12.76
N PRO A 52 -1.74 2.74 -12.86
CA PRO A 52 -0.83 2.28 -11.77
C PRO A 52 -1.14 2.77 -10.34
N VAL A 53 -2.36 2.55 -9.84
CA VAL A 53 -2.84 3.16 -8.58
C VAL A 53 -2.06 2.60 -7.40
N TYR A 54 -1.86 1.28 -7.39
CA TYR A 54 -1.09 0.61 -6.34
C TYR A 54 0.38 1.03 -6.32
N SER A 55 1.00 1.20 -7.49
CA SER A 55 2.39 1.63 -7.60
C SER A 55 2.59 3.06 -7.08
N LEU A 56 1.67 3.98 -7.41
CA LEU A 56 1.71 5.34 -6.92
C LEU A 56 1.44 5.41 -5.41
N SER A 57 0.46 4.65 -4.92
CA SER A 57 0.10 4.61 -3.50
C SER A 57 1.24 4.03 -2.65
N THR A 58 1.87 2.96 -3.11
CA THR A 58 3.01 2.32 -2.43
C THR A 58 4.23 3.25 -2.40
N LEU A 59 4.49 3.98 -3.50
CA LEU A 59 5.56 4.98 -3.54
C LEU A 59 5.27 6.16 -2.63
N ALA A 60 4.03 6.65 -2.59
CA ALA A 60 3.63 7.74 -1.70
C ALA A 60 3.74 7.34 -0.23
N ASP A 61 3.28 6.14 0.15
CA ASP A 61 3.48 5.58 1.49
C ASP A 61 4.96 5.48 1.83
N GLY A 62 5.76 4.86 0.96
CA GLY A 62 7.17 4.62 1.23
C GLY A 62 8.02 5.90 1.31
N LEU A 63 7.73 6.91 0.48
CA LEU A 63 8.53 8.12 0.38
C LEU A 63 8.02 9.26 1.26
N ILE A 64 6.70 9.44 1.33
CA ILE A 64 6.08 10.61 1.97
C ILE A 64 5.54 10.20 3.34
N PHE A 65 4.55 9.32 3.40
CA PHE A 65 3.80 9.09 4.64
C PHE A 65 4.61 8.37 5.72
N ASN A 66 5.35 7.32 5.35
CA ASN A 66 6.27 6.63 6.25
C ASN A 66 7.43 7.54 6.70
N SER A 67 7.87 8.46 5.84
CA SER A 67 8.89 9.44 6.19
C SER A 67 8.34 10.50 7.15
N VAL A 68 7.11 11.00 6.94
CA VAL A 68 6.46 11.93 7.85
C VAL A 68 6.28 11.27 9.22
N GLU A 69 5.70 10.07 9.27
CA GLU A 69 5.52 9.31 10.52
C GLU A 69 6.85 9.10 11.26
N PHE A 70 7.94 8.84 10.54
CA PHE A 70 9.26 8.71 11.15
C PHE A 70 9.72 9.98 11.89
N TRP A 71 9.43 11.17 11.36
CA TRP A 71 9.87 12.45 11.94
C TRP A 71 8.87 13.07 12.93
N THR A 72 7.57 12.85 12.74
CA THR A 72 6.51 13.45 13.57
C THR A 72 5.94 12.49 14.60
N GLY A 73 6.12 11.18 14.41
CA GLY A 73 5.50 10.12 15.22
C GLY A 73 4.01 9.90 14.92
N GLU A 74 3.42 10.64 13.99
CA GLU A 74 2.00 10.54 13.61
C GLU A 74 1.88 10.35 12.10
N ASN A 75 1.06 9.40 11.66
CA ASN A 75 0.80 9.20 10.24
C ASN A 75 -0.37 10.10 9.79
N PRO A 76 -0.17 11.01 8.83
CA PRO A 76 -1.24 11.91 8.38
C PRO A 76 -2.41 11.15 7.72
N MET A 77 -2.17 9.92 7.25
CA MET A 77 -3.22 9.08 6.71
C MET A 77 -4.16 8.54 7.78
N ASP A 78 -3.83 8.54 9.07
CA ASP A 78 -4.70 8.00 10.13
C ASP A 78 -6.00 8.80 10.30
N SER A 79 -5.98 10.09 9.94
CA SER A 79 -7.16 10.98 9.98
C SER A 79 -8.23 10.66 8.93
N VAL A 80 -7.88 9.88 7.90
CA VAL A 80 -8.82 9.46 6.85
C VAL A 80 -9.47 8.15 7.30
N GLU A 81 -10.72 8.15 7.71
CA GLU A 81 -11.38 6.91 8.13
C GLU A 81 -11.44 5.89 6.98
N ALA A 82 -10.78 4.76 7.19
CA ALA A 82 -10.97 3.55 6.40
C ALA A 82 -10.94 2.36 7.35
N PRO A 83 -11.56 1.23 6.99
CA PRO A 83 -11.66 0.07 7.88
C PRO A 83 -10.28 -0.37 8.38
N SER A 84 -10.14 -0.48 9.71
CA SER A 84 -8.88 -0.78 10.37
C SER A 84 -8.36 -2.17 9.99
N GLY A 85 -7.03 -2.35 9.95
CA GLY A 85 -6.38 -3.55 9.38
C GLY A 85 -6.73 -4.90 10.02
N ASN A 86 -7.38 -4.91 11.19
CA ASN A 86 -7.99 -6.10 11.80
C ASN A 86 -9.23 -6.60 11.03
N GLU A 87 -10.02 -5.73 10.40
CA GLU A 87 -11.12 -6.15 9.51
C GLU A 87 -10.59 -6.73 8.19
N MET A 88 -9.45 -6.25 7.70
CA MET A 88 -8.85 -6.73 6.45
C MET A 88 -8.36 -8.18 6.59
N CYS A 89 -7.80 -8.55 7.75
CA CYS A 89 -7.42 -9.94 8.05
C CYS A 89 -8.65 -10.86 8.13
N LEU A 90 -9.74 -10.37 8.74
CA LEU A 90 -11.00 -11.12 8.86
C LEU A 90 -11.72 -11.28 7.51
N ARG A 91 -11.69 -10.27 6.63
CA ARG A 91 -12.28 -10.34 5.29
C ARG A 91 -11.50 -11.23 4.33
N SER A 92 -10.16 -11.23 4.40
CA SER A 92 -9.34 -12.15 3.62
C SER A 92 -9.61 -13.62 4.01
N VAL A 93 -9.81 -13.90 5.31
CA VAL A 93 -10.22 -15.23 5.79
C VAL A 93 -11.65 -15.58 5.36
N ALA A 94 -12.58 -14.63 5.36
CA ALA A 94 -13.96 -14.85 4.94
C ALA A 94 -14.10 -15.11 3.43
N ALA A 95 -13.25 -14.51 2.58
CA ALA A 95 -13.21 -14.78 1.15
C ALA A 95 -12.53 -16.13 0.81
N GLN A 96 -11.90 -16.79 1.78
CA GLN A 96 -11.28 -18.11 1.65
C GLN A 96 -12.17 -19.26 2.19
N MET A 97 -13.40 -18.98 2.64
CA MET A 97 -14.40 -19.98 3.03
C MET A 97 -15.54 -20.08 2.02
#